data_AF-A0A0D2BG91-F1
#
_entry.id   AF-A0A0D2BG91-F1
#
_cell.length_a   1.000
_cell.length_b   1.000
_cell.length_c   1.000
_cell.angle_alpha   90.00
_cell.angle_beta   90.00
_cell.angle_gamma   90.00
#
_symmetry.space_group_name_H-M   'P 1'
#
loop_
_entity.id
_entity.type
_entity.pdbx_description
1 polymer ?
#
loop_
_entity_poly.entity_id
_entity_poly.type
_entity_poly.pdbx_seq_one_letter_code
_entity_poly.pdbx_strand_id
1 'polypeptide(L)'
;MEVMKHFAEVVGRATPGRLDKEEALDKNKERTTAKTIPNKIRKFMSQWQRKTHLTIPKDVHDSMAPYIKHVLRHKIPLSIEEKEPTYLTIENYVAMEEFLWLNDHHDYAHEASRVDCSAPLKMHCYTSARLQEIFKAKYKV
;
A
#
# COMPACT_ATOMS: atom_id res chain seq x y z
N MET A 1 19.50 19.53 -0.11
CA MET A 1 19.41 18.05 0.03
C MET A 1 19.15 17.61 1.47
N GLU A 2 19.81 18.18 2.47
CA GLU A 2 19.73 17.70 3.86
C GLU A 2 18.34 17.84 4.50
N VAL A 3 17.57 18.86 4.16
CA VAL A 3 16.22 19.10 4.71
C VAL A 3 15.30 17.88 4.50
N MET A 4 15.31 17.28 3.30
CA MET A 4 14.45 16.11 3.01
C MET A 4 14.95 14.85 3.75
N LYS A 5 16.25 14.73 3.97
CA LYS A 5 16.86 13.64 4.75
C LYS A 5 16.49 13.74 6.23
N HIS A 6 16.54 14.94 6.80
CA HIS A 6 16.06 15.20 8.16
C HIS A 6 14.55 14.95 8.30
N PHE A 7 13.76 15.38 7.31
CA PHE A 7 12.34 15.08 7.29
C PHE A 7 12.08 13.57 7.28
N ALA A 8 12.81 12.80 6.48
CA ALA A 8 12.73 11.33 6.50
C ALA A 8 13.08 10.73 7.86
N GLU A 9 14.04 11.32 8.58
CA GLU A 9 14.38 10.91 9.94
C GLU A 9 13.22 11.17 10.92
N VAL A 10 12.63 12.36 10.88
CA VAL A 10 11.46 12.69 11.71
C VAL A 10 10.29 11.75 11.42
N VAL A 11 9.99 11.52 10.13
CA VAL A 11 8.94 10.59 9.71
C VAL A 11 9.23 9.17 10.18
N GLY A 12 10.48 8.73 10.15
CA GLY A 12 10.89 7.41 10.62
C GLY A 12 10.72 7.21 12.12
N ARG A 13 11.03 8.23 12.93
CA ARG A 13 10.84 8.19 14.40
C ARG A 13 9.37 8.30 14.80
N ALA A 14 8.60 9.09 14.06
CA ALA A 14 7.19 9.35 14.38
C ALA A 14 6.23 8.28 13.85
N THR A 15 6.67 7.42 12.92
CA THR A 15 5.82 6.36 12.39
C THR A 15 5.92 5.13 13.30
N PRO A 16 4.78 4.59 13.78
CA PRO A 16 4.78 3.31 14.47
C PRO A 16 4.98 2.16 13.47
N GLY A 17 5.64 1.10 13.92
CA GLY A 17 5.70 -0.17 13.19
C GLY A 17 4.30 -0.76 12.96
N ARG A 18 4.07 -1.42 11.82
CA ARG A 18 2.78 -2.05 11.45
C ARG A 18 2.87 -3.58 11.38
N LEU A 19 3.93 -4.16 11.94
CA LEU A 19 4.11 -5.61 11.95
C LEU A 19 3.55 -6.13 13.27
N ASP A 20 2.30 -6.59 13.19
CA ASP A 20 1.61 -7.27 14.29
C ASP A 20 2.10 -8.73 14.32
N LYS A 21 3.22 -8.99 14.98
CA LYS A 21 3.52 -10.33 15.49
C LYS A 21 3.42 -10.27 17.00
N GLU A 22 2.87 -11.29 17.65
CA GLU A 22 2.70 -11.36 19.12
C GLU A 22 4.01 -11.11 19.90
N GLU A 23 5.17 -11.20 19.24
CA GLU A 23 6.48 -10.78 19.75
C GLU A 23 6.70 -9.25 19.86
N ALA A 24 5.74 -8.43 19.41
CA ALA A 24 5.74 -6.96 19.52
C ALA A 24 5.37 -6.44 20.92
N LEU A 25 5.37 -7.30 21.94
CA LEU A 25 5.25 -6.94 23.35
C LEU A 25 6.47 -6.16 23.89
N ASP A 26 7.57 -6.13 23.15
CA ASP A 26 8.71 -5.27 23.44
C ASP A 26 8.49 -3.89 22.77
N LYS A 27 8.22 -2.85 23.56
CA LYS A 27 8.00 -1.46 23.08
C LYS A 27 9.15 -0.93 22.21
N ASN A 28 10.32 -1.60 22.22
CA ASN A 28 11.48 -1.28 21.38
C ASN A 28 11.45 -1.92 19.97
N LYS A 29 10.45 -2.76 19.66
CA LYS A 29 10.31 -3.51 18.39
C LYS A 29 9.19 -2.99 17.47
N GLU A 30 8.44 -1.95 17.83
CA GLU A 30 7.52 -1.22 16.92
C GLU A 30 8.29 -0.38 15.87
N ARG A 31 9.29 -0.98 15.23
CA ARG A 31 10.16 -0.30 14.29
C ARG A 31 9.43 -0.14 12.98
N THR A 32 9.42 1.09 12.47
CA THR A 32 8.96 1.34 11.11
C THR A 32 9.78 0.51 10.12
N THR A 33 9.10 -0.10 9.16
CA THR A 33 9.76 -0.89 8.11
C THR A 33 10.53 0.01 7.14
N ALA A 34 11.67 -0.47 6.66
CA ALA A 34 12.49 0.21 5.66
C ALA A 34 11.74 0.49 4.33
N LYS A 35 10.64 -0.23 4.04
CA LYS A 35 9.74 0.02 2.89
C LYS A 35 8.69 1.12 3.14
N THR A 36 8.36 1.39 4.41
CA THR A 36 7.28 2.33 4.77
C THR A 36 7.71 3.78 4.59
N ILE A 37 8.92 4.13 5.03
CA ILE A 37 9.44 5.52 4.95
C ILE A 37 9.60 5.98 3.50
N PRO A 38 10.22 5.23 2.57
CA PRO A 38 10.34 5.65 1.17
C PRO A 38 8.98 5.92 0.53
N ASN A 39 7.98 5.09 0.85
CA ASN A 39 6.62 5.28 0.37
C ASN A 39 5.97 6.56 0.92
N LYS A 40 6.14 6.86 2.22
CA LYS A 40 5.65 8.10 2.83
C LYS A 40 6.32 9.33 2.23
N ILE A 41 7.64 9.30 2.07
CA ILE A 41 8.41 10.40 1.50
C ILE A 41 8.04 10.63 0.03
N ARG A 42 7.90 9.57 -0.77
CA ARG A 42 7.42 9.67 -2.16
C ARG A 42 6.03 10.31 -2.25
N LYS A 43 5.09 9.88 -1.39
CA LYS A 43 3.73 10.45 -1.33
C LYS A 43 3.78 11.93 -0.95
N PHE A 44 4.56 12.29 0.07
CA PHE A 44 4.75 13.67 0.49
C PHE A 44 5.29 14.54 -0.65
N MET A 45 6.41 14.14 -1.27
CA MET A 45 7.00 14.88 -2.39
C MET A 45 6.00 15.07 -3.53
N SER A 46 5.31 13.99 -3.93
CA SER A 46 4.30 14.03 -5.00
C SER A 46 3.13 14.98 -4.66
N GLN A 47 2.62 14.94 -3.44
CA GLN A 47 1.51 15.81 -3.00
C GLN A 47 1.96 17.26 -2.87
N TRP A 48 3.16 17.49 -2.34
CA TRP A 48 3.74 18.83 -2.21
C TRP A 48 3.89 19.49 -3.57
N GLN A 49 4.46 18.81 -4.57
CA GLN A 49 4.60 19.33 -5.93
C GLN A 49 3.24 19.65 -6.57
N ARG A 50 2.23 18.81 -6.35
CA ARG A 50 0.86 19.07 -6.85
C ARG A 50 0.24 20.33 -6.23
N LYS A 51 0.51 20.58 -4.93
CA LYS A 51 -0.07 21.72 -4.20
C LYS A 51 0.66 23.03 -4.47
N THR A 52 1.99 22.99 -4.59
CA THR A 52 2.80 24.20 -4.78
C THR A 52 3.07 24.53 -6.24
N HIS A 53 2.80 23.59 -7.16
CA HIS A 53 3.18 23.66 -8.57
C HIS A 53 4.68 23.87 -8.81
N LEU A 54 5.52 23.61 -7.78
CA LEU A 54 6.96 23.68 -7.87
C LEU A 54 7.54 22.29 -8.11
N THR A 55 8.69 22.25 -8.79
CA THR A 55 9.38 21.00 -9.09
C THR A 55 10.47 20.73 -8.07
N ILE A 56 10.43 19.57 -7.41
CA ILE A 56 11.53 19.08 -6.59
C ILE A 56 12.63 18.59 -7.55
N PRO A 57 13.90 19.00 -7.39
CA PRO A 57 14.98 18.53 -8.23
C PRO A 57 15.09 17.00 -8.23
N LYS A 58 15.31 16.42 -9.42
CA LYS A 58 15.38 14.97 -9.61
C LYS A 58 16.43 14.31 -8.72
N ASP A 59 17.59 14.93 -8.57
CA ASP A 59 18.67 14.43 -7.71
C ASP A 59 18.23 14.28 -6.25
N VAL A 60 17.42 15.21 -5.75
CA VAL A 60 16.87 15.12 -4.39
C VAL A 60 15.92 13.94 -4.32
N HIS A 61 14.99 13.82 -5.27
CA HIS A 61 14.02 12.74 -5.32
C HIS A 61 14.69 11.35 -5.36
N ASP A 62 15.65 11.18 -6.26
CA ASP A 62 16.31 9.90 -6.51
C ASP A 62 17.30 9.54 -5.38
N SER A 63 17.85 10.52 -4.67
CA SER A 63 18.73 10.30 -3.50
C SER A 63 18.00 9.76 -2.26
N MET A 64 16.68 9.92 -2.15
CA MET A 64 15.95 9.57 -0.93
C MET A 64 15.90 8.07 -0.66
N ALA A 65 15.62 7.25 -1.69
CA ALA A 65 15.53 5.80 -1.52
C ALA A 65 16.88 5.17 -1.10
N PRO A 66 18.02 5.50 -1.74
CA PRO A 66 19.34 5.07 -1.30
C PRO A 66 19.68 5.53 0.13
N TYR A 67 19.40 6.81 0.46
CA TYR A 67 19.64 7.33 1.80
C TYR A 67 18.86 6.54 2.86
N ILE A 68 17.58 6.26 2.62
CA ILE A 68 16.75 5.53 3.58
C ILE A 68 17.26 4.09 3.75
N LYS A 69 17.60 3.43 2.63
CA LYS A 69 18.05 2.03 2.62
C LYS A 69 19.41 1.82 3.29
N HIS A 70 20.37 2.72 3.04
CA HIS A 70 21.77 2.53 3.40
C HIS A 70 22.27 3.39 4.56
N VAL A 71 21.58 4.49 4.90
CA VAL A 71 22.01 5.39 5.98
C VAL A 71 20.97 5.43 7.09
N LEU A 72 19.73 5.81 6.76
CA LEU A 72 18.69 6.01 7.76
C LEU A 72 18.36 4.73 8.52
N ARG A 73 18.36 3.60 7.82
CA ARG A 73 18.15 2.25 8.40
C ARG A 73 19.09 1.93 9.56
N HIS A 74 20.34 2.41 9.51
CA HIS A 74 21.31 2.16 10.58
C HIS A 74 21.23 3.23 11.68
N LYS A 75 20.80 4.46 11.33
CA LYS A 75 20.65 5.58 12.27
C LYS A 75 19.42 5.44 13.17
N ILE A 76 18.28 5.09 12.59
CA ILE A 76 17.07 4.66 13.30
C ILE A 76 16.92 3.20 12.91
N PRO A 77 17.12 2.22 13.80
CA PRO A 77 17.10 0.82 13.41
C PRO A 77 15.73 0.42 12.84
N LEU A 78 15.58 0.49 11.51
CA LEU A 78 14.34 0.18 10.80
C LEU A 78 14.18 -1.34 10.66
N SER A 79 12.96 -1.83 10.73
CA SER A 79 12.70 -3.25 10.49
C SER A 79 12.87 -3.59 9.00
N ILE A 80 13.48 -4.75 8.74
CA ILE A 80 13.65 -5.35 7.40
C ILE A 80 12.57 -6.41 7.16
N GLU A 81 11.90 -6.84 8.22
CA GLU A 81 10.89 -7.87 8.17
C GLU A 81 9.79 -7.47 7.19
N GLU A 82 9.39 -8.44 6.39
CA GLU A 82 8.28 -8.29 5.48
C GLU A 82 7.04 -8.90 6.11
N LYS A 83 5.90 -8.24 5.93
CA LYS A 83 4.62 -8.84 6.29
C LYS A 83 4.47 -10.11 5.47
N GLU A 84 4.02 -11.18 6.13
CA GLU A 84 3.70 -12.42 5.44
C GLU A 84 2.69 -12.12 4.32
N PRO A 85 2.92 -12.66 3.11
CA PRO A 85 1.99 -12.45 2.01
C PRO A 85 0.60 -12.93 2.42
N THR A 86 -0.38 -12.04 2.36
CA THR A 86 -1.77 -12.40 2.57
C THR A 86 -2.34 -12.85 1.24
N TYR A 87 -2.89 -14.06 1.19
CA TYR A 87 -3.51 -14.61 0.00
C TYR A 87 -5.03 -14.61 0.16
N LEU A 88 -5.74 -14.40 -0.94
CA LEU A 88 -7.17 -14.67 -0.99
C LEU A 88 -7.38 -16.15 -1.30
N THR A 89 -8.01 -16.86 -0.38
CA THR A 89 -8.44 -18.25 -0.58
C THR A 89 -9.81 -18.29 -1.25
N ILE A 90 -10.19 -19.46 -1.77
CA ILE A 90 -11.54 -19.68 -2.32
C ILE A 90 -12.61 -19.34 -1.28
N GLU A 91 -12.40 -19.71 -0.01
CA GLU A 91 -13.29 -19.37 1.10
C GLU A 91 -13.49 -17.86 1.25
N ASN A 92 -12.44 -17.05 1.08
CA ASN A 92 -12.56 -15.60 1.09
C ASN A 92 -13.45 -15.10 -0.05
N TYR A 93 -13.35 -15.67 -1.24
CA TYR A 93 -14.23 -15.29 -2.37
C TYR A 93 -15.68 -15.68 -2.14
N VAL A 94 -15.93 -16.88 -1.59
CA VAL A 94 -17.27 -17.32 -1.22
C VAL A 94 -17.87 -16.36 -0.20
N ALA A 95 -17.13 -16.03 0.87
CA ALA A 95 -17.60 -15.08 1.87
C ALA A 95 -17.85 -13.68 1.29
N MET A 96 -16.99 -13.20 0.38
CA MET A 96 -17.19 -11.91 -0.29
C MET A 96 -18.43 -11.89 -1.19
N GLU A 97 -18.69 -12.98 -1.93
CA GLU A 97 -19.90 -13.11 -2.75
C GLU A 97 -21.15 -13.23 -1.87
N GLU A 98 -21.14 -14.07 -0.83
CA GLU A 98 -22.24 -14.18 0.12
C GLU A 98 -22.55 -12.84 0.78
N PHE A 99 -21.52 -12.10 1.21
CA PHE A 99 -21.71 -10.76 1.73
C PHE A 99 -22.33 -9.85 0.67
N LEU A 100 -21.74 -9.80 -0.53
CA LEU A 100 -22.23 -8.96 -1.63
C LEU A 100 -23.68 -9.28 -1.99
N TRP A 101 -24.13 -10.54 -1.97
CA TRP A 101 -25.46 -10.98 -2.43
C TRP A 101 -26.53 -11.10 -1.33
N LEU A 102 -26.15 -11.41 -0.10
CA LEU A 102 -27.11 -11.71 0.98
C LEU A 102 -27.10 -10.67 2.09
N ASN A 103 -25.93 -10.10 2.41
CA ASN A 103 -25.75 -9.23 3.59
C ASN A 103 -25.28 -7.82 3.23
N ASP A 104 -25.32 -7.46 1.95
CA ASP A 104 -25.00 -6.13 1.50
C ASP A 104 -26.22 -5.23 1.72
N HIS A 105 -26.13 -4.37 2.73
CA HIS A 105 -27.17 -3.40 3.06
C HIS A 105 -27.10 -2.12 2.20
N HIS A 106 -26.32 -2.16 1.11
CA HIS A 106 -26.21 -1.04 0.18
C HIS A 106 -27.44 -0.96 -0.74
N ASP A 107 -28.05 0.23 -0.81
CA ASP A 107 -29.16 0.51 -1.72
C ASP A 107 -28.61 0.95 -3.09
N TYR A 108 -28.45 -0.01 -4.00
CA TYR A 108 -27.94 0.24 -5.34
C TYR A 108 -28.99 0.97 -6.19
N ALA A 109 -28.62 2.11 -6.77
CA ALA A 109 -29.47 2.79 -7.76
C ALA A 109 -29.82 1.89 -8.96
N HIS A 110 -28.92 0.97 -9.32
CA HIS A 110 -29.12 -0.06 -10.34
C HIS A 110 -28.50 -1.39 -9.87
N GLU A 111 -29.29 -2.47 -9.84
CA GLU A 111 -28.80 -3.83 -9.50
C GLU A 111 -27.66 -4.31 -10.42
N ALA A 112 -27.60 -3.80 -11.65
CA ALA A 112 -26.48 -4.05 -12.56
C ALA A 112 -25.12 -3.66 -11.95
N SER A 113 -25.07 -2.59 -11.14
CA SER A 113 -23.85 -2.16 -10.45
C SER A 113 -23.33 -3.22 -9.49
N ARG A 114 -24.23 -3.97 -8.85
CA ARG A 114 -23.87 -5.09 -7.97
C ARG A 114 -23.30 -6.27 -8.75
N VAL A 115 -23.88 -6.57 -9.91
CA VAL A 115 -23.33 -7.57 -10.86
C VAL A 115 -21.92 -7.17 -11.30
N ASP A 116 -21.73 -5.90 -11.65
CA ASP A 116 -20.44 -5.33 -12.06
C ASP A 116 -19.39 -5.36 -10.94
N CYS A 117 -19.81 -5.29 -9.67
CA CYS A 117 -18.92 -5.53 -8.52
C CYS A 117 -18.54 -7.02 -8.38
N SER A 118 -19.46 -7.95 -8.63
CA SER A 118 -19.19 -9.40 -8.52
C SER A 118 -18.28 -9.92 -9.64
N ALA A 119 -18.38 -9.37 -10.85
CA ALA A 119 -17.67 -9.88 -12.01
C ALA A 119 -16.13 -9.84 -11.85
N PRO A 120 -15.49 -8.74 -11.42
CA PRO A 120 -14.05 -8.71 -11.16
C PRO A 120 -13.60 -9.70 -10.07
N LEU A 121 -14.42 -9.93 -9.04
CA LEU A 121 -14.10 -10.89 -7.97
C LEU A 121 -14.01 -12.31 -8.53
N LYS A 122 -15.04 -12.73 -9.30
CA LYS A 122 -15.06 -14.05 -9.94
C LYS A 122 -13.93 -14.19 -10.96
N MET A 123 -13.72 -13.18 -11.80
CA MET A 123 -12.64 -13.19 -12.78
C MET A 123 -11.28 -13.33 -12.10
N HIS A 124 -11.02 -12.60 -11.01
CA HIS A 124 -9.77 -12.74 -10.26
C HIS A 124 -9.66 -14.13 -9.61
N CYS A 125 -10.73 -14.67 -9.03
CA CYS A 125 -10.74 -16.01 -8.43
C CYS A 125 -10.33 -17.10 -9.42
N TYR A 126 -10.86 -17.07 -10.65
CA TYR A 126 -10.62 -18.14 -11.64
C TYR A 126 -9.37 -17.93 -12.51
N THR A 127 -8.86 -16.71 -12.63
CA THR A 127 -7.74 -16.40 -13.53
C THR A 127 -6.49 -15.90 -12.81
N SER A 128 -6.61 -15.51 -11.53
CA SER A 128 -5.59 -14.75 -10.79
C SER A 128 -5.16 -13.45 -11.47
N ALA A 129 -5.89 -12.96 -12.49
CA ALA A 129 -5.55 -11.74 -13.21
C ALA A 129 -5.65 -10.52 -12.30
N ARG A 130 -4.76 -9.54 -12.48
CA ARG A 130 -4.79 -8.30 -11.70
C ARG A 130 -5.98 -7.45 -12.12
N LEU A 131 -6.46 -6.59 -11.21
CA LEU A 131 -7.56 -5.66 -11.47
C LEU A 131 -7.41 -4.89 -12.79
N GLN A 132 -6.21 -4.36 -13.06
CA GLN A 132 -5.95 -3.62 -14.30
C GLN A 132 -6.00 -4.50 -15.56
N GLU A 133 -5.64 -5.77 -15.45
CA GLU A 133 -5.69 -6.71 -16.59
C GLU A 133 -7.16 -7.03 -16.91
N ILE A 134 -7.99 -7.25 -15.89
CA ILE A 134 -9.43 -7.50 -16.03
C ILE A 134 -10.13 -6.30 -16.69
N PHE A 135 -9.97 -5.10 -16.14
CA PHE A 135 -10.67 -3.91 -16.65
C PHE A 135 -10.13 -3.39 -17.99
N LYS A 136 -8.94 -3.82 -18.42
CA LYS A 136 -8.39 -3.51 -19.75
C LYS A 136 -8.63 -4.61 -20.77
N ALA A 137 -9.24 -5.73 -20.37
CA ALA A 137 -9.58 -6.81 -21.28
C ALA A 137 -10.54 -6.30 -22.36
N LYS A 138 -10.30 -6.73 -23.60
CA LYS A 138 -11.15 -6.41 -24.75
C LYS A 138 -11.61 -7.71 -25.39
N TYR A 139 -12.86 -7.76 -25.80
CA TYR A 139 -13.36 -8.85 -26.63
C TYR A 139 -12.60 -8.87 -27.96
N LYS A 140 -12.25 -10.06 -28.43
CA LYS A 140 -11.75 -10.25 -29.77
C LYS A 140 -12.94 -10.13 -30.72
N VAL A 141 -12.97 -9.03 -31.48
CA VAL A 141 -13.94 -8.79 -32.56
C VAL A 141 -13.51 -9.57 -33.80
#